data_AF-A0A1E9A1I6-F1
#
_entry.id   AF-A0A1E9A1I6-F1
#
_cell.length_a   1.000
_cell.length_b   1.000
_cell.length_c   1.000
_cell.angle_alpha   90.00
_cell.angle_beta   90.00
_cell.angle_gamma   90.00
#
_symmetry.space_group_name_H-M   'P 1'
#
loop_
_entity.id
_entity.type
_entity.pdbx_description
1 polymer ?
#
loop_
_entity_poly.entity_id
_entity_poly.type
_entity_poly.pdbx_seq_one_letter_code
_entity_poly.pdbx_strand_id
1 'polypeptide(L)'
;MKARTLVCCGLISATILSGCGFEQSTEKESDTSSHTKKTDEHTSQSKSDHTSRDDHATSHGKSENHQADYDDKALVAMTLHARNVDRYMITAKELKRGKYELQYQGLKGKDKYKSISELQLHKANIEHTPDGMKVYVVQPNKGPYRSYIAVSQKEIIIFGSQSPFKFEDMHKGGIKFNTKRIVHKYHKAKDLDEMKDKINISDQPE
;
A
#
# COMPACT_ATOMS: atom_id res chain seq x y z
N MET A 1 -2.55 -19.93 -57.78
CA MET A 1 -2.66 -20.77 -56.57
C MET A 1 -1.61 -21.87 -56.63
N LYS A 2 -0.53 -21.76 -55.85
CA LYS A 2 0.37 -22.88 -55.51
C LYS A 2 0.94 -22.61 -54.12
N ALA A 3 0.30 -23.22 -53.12
CA ALA A 3 0.79 -23.23 -51.75
C ALA A 3 1.99 -24.16 -51.66
N ARG A 4 3.06 -23.71 -51.02
CA ARG A 4 4.20 -24.55 -50.62
C ARG A 4 4.34 -24.45 -49.11
N THR A 5 3.75 -25.43 -48.44
CA THR A 5 3.91 -25.68 -47.02
C THR A 5 5.30 -26.29 -46.81
N LEU A 6 6.13 -25.65 -45.99
CA LEU A 6 7.40 -26.22 -45.54
C LEU A 6 7.27 -26.49 -44.03
N VAL A 7 7.24 -27.77 -43.69
CA VAL A 7 7.32 -28.34 -42.34
C VAL A 7 8.73 -28.88 -42.16
N CYS A 8 9.41 -28.50 -41.08
CA CYS A 8 10.47 -29.27 -40.40
C CYS A 8 10.86 -28.47 -39.13
N CYS A 9 10.52 -28.92 -37.92
CA CYS A 9 11.12 -29.99 -37.13
C CYS A 9 12.15 -29.46 -36.11
N GLY A 10 11.79 -29.60 -34.82
CA GLY A 10 12.72 -30.03 -33.78
C GLY A 10 13.42 -28.94 -32.97
N LEU A 11 13.01 -28.79 -31.70
CA LEU A 11 13.85 -28.97 -30.51
C LEU A 11 13.00 -28.70 -29.25
N ILE A 12 12.45 -29.76 -28.66
CA ILE A 12 11.90 -29.71 -27.30
C ILE A 12 12.94 -30.35 -26.40
N SER A 13 13.76 -29.53 -25.74
CA SER A 13 14.59 -29.98 -24.62
C SER A 13 13.72 -29.99 -23.37
N ALA A 14 13.26 -31.18 -22.97
CA ALA A 14 12.66 -31.39 -21.67
C ALA A 14 13.77 -31.54 -20.62
N THR A 15 13.96 -30.53 -19.78
CA THR A 15 14.74 -30.65 -18.55
C THR A 15 13.82 -31.10 -17.42
N ILE A 16 14.03 -32.32 -16.95
CA ILE A 16 13.39 -32.90 -15.78
C ILE A 16 14.09 -32.31 -14.55
N LEU A 17 13.36 -31.63 -13.67
CA LEU A 17 13.84 -31.30 -12.33
C LEU A 17 13.19 -32.25 -11.33
N SER A 18 13.98 -33.21 -10.83
CA SER A 18 13.68 -34.02 -9.66
C SER A 18 13.84 -33.15 -8.40
N GLY A 19 12.74 -32.94 -7.67
CA GLY A 19 12.75 -32.37 -6.33
C GLY A 19 12.14 -33.36 -5.35
N CYS A 20 13.00 -34.10 -4.64
CA CYS A 20 12.63 -34.89 -3.48
C CYS A 20 12.68 -34.03 -2.22
N GLY A 21 11.71 -34.23 -1.32
CA GLY A 21 11.91 -34.10 0.13
C GLY A 21 11.41 -32.80 0.77
N PHE A 22 10.15 -32.80 1.18
CA PHE A 22 9.81 -32.23 2.49
C PHE A 22 8.78 -33.14 3.15
N GLU A 23 9.20 -33.78 4.24
CA GLU A 23 8.39 -34.68 5.05
C GLU A 23 7.27 -33.91 5.74
N GLN A 24 6.05 -34.37 5.51
CA GLN A 24 4.85 -33.98 6.21
C GLN A 24 4.61 -35.00 7.33
N SER A 25 4.86 -34.62 8.58
CA SER A 25 4.44 -35.39 9.74
C SER A 25 3.01 -35.00 10.09
N THR A 26 2.07 -35.91 9.81
CA THR A 26 0.69 -35.89 10.32
C THR A 26 0.46 -37.12 11.18
N GLU A 27 0.16 -36.91 12.46
CA GLU A 27 -0.63 -37.80 13.34
C GLU A 27 -1.45 -36.84 14.22
N LYS A 28 -2.78 -36.67 14.03
CA LYS A 28 -3.94 -37.52 14.34
C LYS A 28 -4.28 -37.67 15.85
N GLU A 29 -5.49 -37.17 16.16
CA GLU A 29 -6.50 -37.69 17.12
C GLU A 29 -6.18 -37.58 18.64
N SER A 30 -7.12 -37.37 19.58
CA SER A 30 -8.58 -37.15 19.60
C SER A 30 -9.02 -36.69 21.02
N ASP A 31 -10.31 -36.31 21.14
CA ASP A 31 -11.22 -36.43 22.30
C ASP A 31 -11.18 -35.52 23.55
N THR A 32 -12.14 -34.57 23.55
CA THR A 32 -13.35 -34.47 24.41
C THR A 32 -13.33 -34.82 25.92
N SER A 33 -13.93 -33.91 26.71
CA SER A 33 -14.56 -34.08 28.05
C SER A 33 -13.59 -34.13 29.26
N SER A 34 -13.85 -33.63 30.48
CA SER A 34 -14.92 -32.85 31.14
C SER A 34 -14.38 -32.37 32.51
N HIS A 35 -15.04 -31.36 33.09
CA HIS A 35 -15.17 -30.96 34.51
C HIS A 35 -14.22 -31.52 35.59
N THR A 36 -13.79 -30.66 36.53
CA THR A 36 -14.30 -30.65 37.93
C THR A 36 -13.92 -29.36 38.68
N LYS A 37 -14.86 -28.93 39.53
CA LYS A 37 -14.91 -27.75 40.42
C LYS A 37 -13.94 -27.80 41.61
N LYS A 38 -13.72 -26.64 42.24
CA LYS A 38 -13.79 -26.31 43.70
C LYS A 38 -13.38 -24.82 43.84
N THR A 39 -14.29 -23.87 44.04
CA THR A 39 -14.93 -23.42 45.31
C THR A 39 -13.90 -23.08 46.39
N ASP A 40 -13.83 -21.80 46.76
CA ASP A 40 -13.97 -21.34 48.16
C ASP A 40 -14.24 -19.82 48.19
N GLU A 41 -15.43 -19.47 48.68
CA GLU A 41 -15.81 -18.13 49.14
C GLU A 41 -15.25 -17.92 50.55
N HIS A 42 -14.81 -16.69 50.86
CA HIS A 42 -15.02 -16.14 52.21
C HIS A 42 -15.22 -14.62 52.13
N THR A 43 -16.46 -14.23 52.43
CA THR A 43 -16.94 -12.87 52.67
C THR A 43 -16.42 -12.36 54.02
N SER A 44 -16.06 -11.08 54.09
CA SER A 44 -16.16 -10.27 55.32
C SER A 44 -16.28 -8.79 54.96
N GLN A 45 -17.46 -8.21 55.21
CA GLN A 45 -17.70 -6.77 55.23
C GLN A 45 -17.15 -6.16 56.53
N SER A 46 -16.66 -4.92 56.46
CA SER A 46 -16.72 -3.97 57.57
C SER A 46 -16.76 -2.55 57.03
N LYS A 47 -17.74 -1.76 57.51
CA LYS A 47 -17.89 -0.33 57.26
C LYS A 47 -17.17 0.46 58.36
N SER A 48 -16.53 1.57 58.02
CA SER A 48 -16.45 2.75 58.90
C SER A 48 -16.25 4.03 58.05
N ASP A 49 -17.08 5.03 58.29
CA ASP A 49 -16.97 6.39 57.73
C ASP A 49 -15.87 7.21 58.40
N HIS A 50 -15.19 8.06 57.61
CA HIS A 50 -15.02 9.52 57.78
C HIS A 50 -13.65 10.08 57.31
N THR A 51 -13.77 11.00 56.34
CA THR A 51 -13.00 12.25 56.11
C THR A 51 -11.49 12.20 55.93
N SER A 52 -11.03 12.57 54.72
CA SER A 52 -10.11 13.70 54.48
C SER A 52 -10.04 14.03 52.99
N ARG A 53 -9.98 15.33 52.69
CA ARG A 53 -9.80 15.91 51.37
C ARG A 53 -8.44 15.48 50.80
N ASP A 54 -8.42 15.09 49.53
CA ASP A 54 -7.25 15.27 48.67
C ASP A 54 -7.73 15.61 47.26
N ASP A 55 -7.42 16.83 46.85
CA ASP A 55 -7.44 17.28 45.47
C ASP A 55 -6.39 16.46 44.69
N HIS A 56 -6.82 15.58 43.80
CA HIS A 56 -5.97 15.19 42.67
C HIS A 56 -6.77 15.23 41.39
N ALA A 57 -6.49 16.30 40.65
CA ALA A 57 -6.89 16.60 39.29
C ALA A 57 -7.21 15.34 38.47
N THR A 58 -8.46 15.25 38.02
CA THR A 58 -8.82 14.50 36.83
C THR A 58 -8.18 15.19 35.64
N SER A 59 -6.89 14.93 35.39
CA SER A 59 -6.33 15.15 34.07
C SER A 59 -6.93 14.08 33.15
N HIS A 60 -8.16 14.33 32.70
CA HIS A 60 -8.57 13.90 31.38
C HIS A 60 -7.62 14.61 30.40
N GLY A 61 -6.43 14.02 30.24
CA GLY A 61 -5.59 14.25 29.09
C GLY A 61 -6.39 13.79 27.90
N LYS A 62 -7.24 14.68 27.41
CA LYS A 62 -7.82 14.62 26.09
C LYS A 62 -6.60 14.55 25.19
N SER A 63 -6.23 13.34 24.78
CA SER A 63 -5.35 13.11 23.65
C SER A 63 -6.13 13.67 22.47
N GLU A 64 -6.04 14.98 22.33
CA GLU A 64 -6.46 15.72 21.17
C GLU A 64 -5.51 15.31 20.06
N ASN A 65 -5.76 14.11 19.52
CA ASN A 65 -5.17 13.63 18.29
C ASN A 65 -5.78 14.49 17.17
N HIS A 66 -5.39 15.76 17.12
CA HIS A 66 -5.53 16.62 15.96
C HIS A 66 -4.62 16.01 14.89
N GLN A 67 -5.12 14.92 14.30
CA GLN A 67 -4.63 14.43 13.03
C GLN A 67 -4.89 15.57 12.05
N ALA A 68 -3.88 16.40 11.80
CA ALA A 68 -3.97 17.42 10.75
C ALA A 68 -4.47 16.73 9.49
N ASP A 69 -5.55 17.25 8.92
CA ASP A 69 -6.08 16.76 7.65
C ASP A 69 -5.10 17.20 6.57
N TYR A 70 -4.35 16.24 6.02
CA TYR A 70 -3.40 16.53 4.95
C TYR A 70 -4.15 16.48 3.62
N ASP A 71 -3.89 17.46 2.76
CA ASP A 71 -4.42 17.42 1.41
C ASP A 71 -3.84 16.24 0.61
N ASP A 72 -4.52 15.87 -0.47
CA ASP A 72 -4.13 14.72 -1.30
C ASP A 72 -2.71 14.88 -1.86
N LYS A 73 -2.31 16.12 -2.21
CA LYS A 73 -0.99 16.42 -2.76
C LYS A 73 0.12 16.11 -1.75
N ALA A 74 -0.04 16.51 -0.49
CA ALA A 74 0.89 16.23 0.59
C ALA A 74 0.94 14.73 0.90
N LEU A 75 -0.21 14.04 0.92
CA LEU A 75 -0.28 12.59 1.13
C LEU A 75 0.45 11.82 0.02
N VAL A 76 0.25 12.21 -1.24
CA VAL A 76 0.97 11.63 -2.38
C VAL A 76 2.47 11.90 -2.24
N ALA A 77 2.88 13.16 -2.02
CA ALA A 77 4.29 13.54 -1.89
C ALA A 77 5.01 12.72 -0.80
N MET A 78 4.40 12.60 0.38
CA MET A 78 4.93 11.75 1.46
C MET A 78 4.98 10.27 1.07
N THR A 79 3.98 9.78 0.35
CA THR A 79 3.95 8.39 -0.13
C THR A 79 5.08 8.10 -1.10
N LEU A 80 5.54 9.05 -1.93
CA LEU A 80 6.64 8.83 -2.86
C LEU A 80 7.99 8.49 -2.20
N HIS A 81 8.14 8.77 -0.90
CA HIS A 81 9.30 8.37 -0.09
C HIS A 81 9.19 6.95 0.47
N ALA A 82 8.03 6.31 0.37
CA ALA A 82 7.80 4.98 0.91
C ALA A 82 8.53 3.89 0.11
N ARG A 83 8.78 2.77 0.78
CA ARG A 83 9.36 1.58 0.13
C ARG A 83 8.34 0.97 -0.82
N ASN A 84 8.83 0.29 -1.86
CA ASN A 84 8.04 -0.45 -2.86
C ASN A 84 7.15 0.43 -3.74
N VAL A 85 7.18 1.75 -3.59
CA VAL A 85 6.49 2.70 -4.50
C VAL A 85 6.98 2.52 -5.93
N ASP A 86 8.28 2.26 -6.08
CA ASP A 86 8.95 2.03 -7.34
C ASP A 86 8.34 0.88 -8.15
N ARG A 87 7.57 -0.03 -7.55
CA ARG A 87 6.87 -1.10 -8.26
C ARG A 87 5.86 -0.58 -9.29
N TYR A 88 5.19 0.53 -9.00
CA TYR A 88 4.15 1.09 -9.87
C TYR A 88 4.33 2.57 -10.18
N MET A 89 5.07 3.33 -9.35
CA MET A 89 5.14 4.79 -9.45
C MET A 89 6.56 5.31 -9.30
N ILE A 90 6.79 6.51 -9.83
CA ILE A 90 8.09 7.20 -9.72
C ILE A 90 8.30 7.64 -8.28
N THR A 91 9.46 7.31 -7.72
CA THR A 91 9.78 7.64 -6.32
C THR A 91 10.20 9.09 -6.16
N ALA A 92 10.17 9.60 -4.92
CA ALA A 92 10.66 10.95 -4.60
C ALA A 92 12.13 11.13 -5.03
N LYS A 93 12.97 10.10 -4.82
CA LYS A 93 14.38 10.11 -5.24
C LYS A 93 14.54 10.25 -6.76
N GLU A 94 13.71 9.57 -7.53
CA GLU A 94 13.75 9.64 -9.00
C GLU A 94 13.23 10.98 -9.52
N LEU A 95 12.12 11.47 -8.96
CA LEU A 95 11.52 12.75 -9.30
C LEU A 95 12.47 13.92 -8.99
N LYS A 96 13.09 13.91 -7.82
CA LYS A 96 14.14 14.86 -7.42
C LYS A 96 15.34 14.85 -8.36
N ARG A 97 15.82 13.66 -8.74
CA ARG A 97 16.94 13.49 -9.67
C ARG A 97 16.59 13.92 -11.11
N GLY A 98 15.31 14.16 -11.39
CA GLY A 98 14.81 14.52 -12.71
C GLY A 98 14.89 13.37 -13.73
N LYS A 99 15.07 12.13 -13.28
CA LYS A 99 15.11 10.94 -14.14
C LYS A 99 14.72 9.66 -13.40
N TYR A 100 13.95 8.82 -14.07
CA TYR A 100 13.42 7.58 -13.53
C TYR A 100 13.76 6.38 -14.41
N GLU A 101 13.81 5.19 -13.82
CA GLU A 101 14.02 3.94 -14.54
C GLU A 101 12.70 3.35 -15.02
N LEU A 102 12.69 2.92 -16.28
CA LEU A 102 11.61 2.23 -16.95
C LEU A 102 11.62 0.73 -16.63
N GLN A 103 10.43 0.15 -16.49
CA GLN A 103 10.18 -1.25 -16.18
C GLN A 103 9.57 -1.98 -17.39
N TYR A 104 10.14 -1.76 -18.57
CA TYR A 104 9.79 -2.50 -19.78
C TYR A 104 10.84 -3.57 -20.04
N GLN A 105 10.38 -4.74 -20.50
CA GLN A 105 11.27 -5.82 -20.87
C GLN A 105 12.11 -5.43 -22.09
N GLY A 106 13.36 -5.90 -22.14
CA GLY A 106 14.26 -5.72 -23.28
C GLY A 106 15.00 -4.38 -23.33
N LEU A 107 14.69 -3.40 -22.46
CA LEU A 107 15.43 -2.14 -22.40
C LEU A 107 16.84 -2.35 -21.82
N LYS A 108 17.85 -1.72 -22.42
CA LYS A 108 19.25 -1.78 -22.00
C LYS A 108 19.88 -0.39 -22.01
N GLY A 109 20.98 -0.24 -21.28
CA GLY A 109 21.82 0.97 -21.34
C GLY A 109 21.06 2.25 -21.00
N LYS A 110 21.12 3.25 -21.87
CA LYS A 110 20.49 4.56 -21.67
C LYS A 110 18.98 4.53 -21.89
N ASP A 111 18.47 3.59 -22.69
CA ASP A 111 17.05 3.51 -23.08
C ASP A 111 16.14 3.12 -21.91
N LYS A 112 16.71 2.59 -20.82
CA LYS A 112 15.98 2.29 -19.59
C LYS A 112 15.68 3.52 -18.73
N TYR A 113 16.17 4.71 -19.10
CA TYR A 113 15.94 5.93 -18.32
C TYR A 113 15.17 6.96 -19.12
N LYS A 114 14.24 7.65 -18.45
CA LYS A 114 13.54 8.83 -18.98
C LYS A 114 13.69 10.01 -18.03
N SER A 115 13.74 11.21 -18.62
CA SER A 115 13.70 12.46 -17.87
C SER A 115 12.30 12.72 -17.34
N ILE A 116 12.20 13.40 -16.20
CA ILE A 116 10.95 13.85 -15.59
C ILE A 116 11.19 15.14 -14.84
N SER A 117 10.28 16.10 -14.95
CA SER A 117 10.27 17.31 -14.12
C SER A 117 9.19 17.25 -13.03
N GLU A 118 8.06 16.64 -13.37
CA GLU A 118 6.81 16.66 -12.60
C GLU A 118 6.03 15.34 -12.75
N LEU A 119 5.21 15.03 -11.75
CA LEU A 119 4.17 14.01 -11.79
C LEU A 119 2.81 14.64 -12.00
N GLN A 120 2.04 14.06 -12.93
CA GLN A 120 0.68 14.47 -13.24
C GLN A 120 -0.30 13.44 -12.65
N LEU A 121 -1.28 13.92 -11.89
CA LEU A 121 -2.32 13.12 -11.27
C LEU A 121 -3.67 13.55 -11.84
N HIS A 122 -4.32 12.64 -12.56
CA HIS A 122 -5.65 12.88 -13.15
C HIS A 122 -6.69 12.11 -12.35
N LYS A 123 -7.78 12.77 -11.96
CA LYS A 123 -8.85 12.09 -11.22
C LYS A 123 -9.44 10.95 -12.04
N ALA A 124 -9.55 9.77 -11.43
CA ALA A 124 -10.11 8.57 -12.04
C ALA A 124 -11.40 8.17 -11.33
N ASN A 125 -12.44 7.90 -12.12
CA ASN A 125 -13.68 7.35 -11.61
C ASN A 125 -13.61 5.82 -11.70
N ILE A 126 -13.36 5.16 -10.58
CA ILE A 126 -13.32 3.70 -10.48
C ILE A 126 -14.60 3.21 -9.80
N GLU A 127 -15.22 2.20 -10.41
CA GLU A 127 -16.43 1.58 -9.88
C GLU A 127 -16.22 1.08 -8.44
N HIS A 128 -17.20 1.33 -7.58
CA HIS A 128 -17.19 0.96 -6.15
C HIS A 128 -16.07 1.61 -5.30
N THR A 129 -15.53 2.76 -5.73
CA THR A 129 -14.64 3.54 -4.86
C THR A 129 -15.40 3.96 -3.59
N PRO A 130 -14.90 3.67 -2.38
CA PRO A 130 -15.59 4.00 -1.14
C PRO A 130 -15.60 5.51 -0.88
N ASP A 131 -16.61 5.98 -0.16
CA ASP A 131 -16.73 7.38 0.22
C ASP A 131 -15.49 7.88 0.98
N GLY A 132 -15.07 9.10 0.64
CA GLY A 132 -13.88 9.73 1.22
C GLY A 132 -12.55 9.21 0.67
N MET A 133 -12.58 8.33 -0.35
CA MET A 133 -11.39 7.94 -1.10
C MET A 133 -11.42 8.54 -2.50
N LYS A 134 -10.30 9.11 -2.94
CA LYS A 134 -10.12 9.62 -4.30
C LYS A 134 -9.08 8.77 -5.01
N VAL A 135 -9.34 8.42 -6.27
CA VAL A 135 -8.39 7.68 -7.11
C VAL A 135 -7.85 8.61 -8.18
N TYR A 136 -6.55 8.53 -8.42
CA TYR A 136 -5.85 9.26 -9.46
C TYR A 136 -5.10 8.29 -10.38
N VAL A 137 -5.17 8.52 -11.69
CA VAL A 137 -4.19 7.99 -12.63
C VAL A 137 -2.92 8.84 -12.50
N VAL A 138 -1.78 8.17 -12.43
CA VAL A 138 -0.47 8.81 -12.27
C VAL A 138 0.29 8.71 -13.58
N GLN A 139 0.78 9.85 -14.07
CA GLN A 139 1.64 9.94 -15.23
C GLN A 139 2.96 10.65 -14.89
N PRO A 140 4.08 10.26 -15.55
CA PRO A 140 4.18 9.19 -16.54
C PRO A 140 4.26 7.79 -15.89
N ASN A 141 3.93 6.76 -16.66
CA ASN A 141 4.03 5.36 -16.23
C ASN A 141 5.49 4.86 -16.23
N LYS A 142 5.82 4.02 -15.24
CA LYS A 142 7.14 3.34 -15.18
C LYS A 142 7.20 2.10 -16.07
N GLY A 143 6.13 1.32 -16.13
CA GLY A 143 6.09 0.05 -16.85
C GLY A 143 4.95 -0.03 -17.86
N PRO A 144 4.73 -1.23 -18.46
CA PRO A 144 3.66 -1.47 -19.40
C PRO A 144 2.31 -1.62 -18.68
N TYR A 145 1.93 -0.63 -17.89
CA TYR A 145 0.67 -0.54 -17.15
C TYR A 145 0.33 0.93 -16.89
N ARG A 146 -0.94 1.25 -16.67
CA ARG A 146 -1.33 2.52 -16.06
C ARG A 146 -1.15 2.44 -14.56
N SER A 147 -0.62 3.51 -13.98
CA SER A 147 -0.31 3.62 -12.55
C SER A 147 -1.43 4.36 -11.86
N TYR A 148 -1.87 3.88 -10.70
CA TYR A 148 -2.97 4.46 -9.93
C TYR A 148 -2.57 4.66 -8.48
N ILE A 149 -3.07 5.74 -7.88
CA ILE A 149 -2.99 5.97 -6.44
C ILE A 149 -4.37 6.34 -5.90
N ALA A 150 -4.83 5.59 -4.90
CA ALA A 150 -6.03 5.90 -4.14
C ALA A 150 -5.62 6.53 -2.80
N VAL A 151 -6.22 7.65 -2.44
CA VAL A 151 -5.83 8.47 -1.29
C VAL A 151 -7.04 8.73 -0.40
N SER A 152 -6.86 8.55 0.90
CA SER A 152 -7.79 8.94 1.95
C SER A 152 -7.02 9.22 3.24
N GLN A 153 -7.70 9.78 4.25
CA GLN A 153 -7.10 9.98 5.58
C GLN A 153 -6.80 8.69 6.35
N LYS A 154 -7.29 7.52 5.89
CA LYS A 154 -7.10 6.22 6.56
C LYS A 154 -6.05 5.37 5.86
N GLU A 155 -6.15 5.27 4.55
CA GLU A 155 -5.34 4.39 3.72
C GLU A 155 -4.97 5.06 2.40
N ILE A 156 -3.77 4.73 1.91
CA ILE A 156 -3.27 5.04 0.58
C ILE A 156 -2.94 3.71 -0.10
N ILE A 157 -3.38 3.54 -1.35
CA ILE A 157 -3.16 2.31 -2.12
C ILE A 157 -2.52 2.68 -3.45
N ILE A 158 -1.44 2.00 -3.84
CA ILE A 158 -0.87 2.12 -5.19
C ILE A 158 -1.09 0.84 -5.97
N PHE A 159 -1.40 0.98 -7.25
CA PHE A 159 -1.77 -0.15 -8.10
C PHE A 159 -1.38 0.10 -9.55
N GLY A 160 -1.15 -0.98 -10.30
CA GLY A 160 -0.87 -0.92 -11.73
C GLY A 160 -1.80 -1.86 -12.48
N SER A 161 -2.43 -1.39 -13.55
CA SER A 161 -3.29 -2.22 -14.39
C SER A 161 -3.11 -1.94 -15.88
N GLN A 162 -3.29 -2.99 -16.69
CA GLN A 162 -3.37 -2.91 -18.16
C GLN A 162 -4.81 -2.95 -18.67
N SER A 163 -5.74 -3.38 -17.84
CA SER A 163 -7.15 -3.57 -18.17
C SER A 163 -8.04 -2.77 -17.20
N PRO A 164 -9.30 -2.50 -17.58
CA PRO A 164 -10.29 -2.00 -16.63
C PRO A 164 -10.38 -2.90 -15.39
N PHE A 165 -10.62 -2.29 -14.23
CA PHE A 165 -10.69 -2.97 -12.93
C PHE A 165 -11.70 -2.24 -12.03
N LYS A 166 -12.16 -2.92 -10.97
CA LYS A 166 -12.98 -2.31 -9.91
C LYS A 166 -12.14 -2.01 -8.68
N PHE A 167 -12.64 -1.16 -7.80
CA PHE A 167 -11.89 -0.75 -6.61
C PHE A 167 -11.43 -1.94 -5.75
N GLU A 168 -12.20 -3.02 -5.70
CA GLU A 168 -11.85 -4.24 -4.96
C GLU A 168 -10.59 -4.93 -5.50
N ASP A 169 -10.34 -4.86 -6.80
CA ASP A 169 -9.13 -5.41 -7.42
C ASP A 169 -7.90 -4.63 -6.97
N MET A 170 -8.01 -3.29 -6.97
CA MET A 170 -6.99 -2.39 -6.45
C MET A 170 -6.76 -2.63 -4.96
N HIS A 171 -7.81 -2.82 -4.17
CA HIS A 171 -7.69 -3.11 -2.75
C HIS A 171 -7.16 -4.53 -2.47
N LYS A 172 -7.35 -5.52 -3.34
CA LYS A 172 -6.77 -6.87 -3.15
C LYS A 172 -5.31 -6.96 -3.61
N GLY A 173 -4.98 -6.35 -4.74
CA GLY A 173 -3.68 -6.49 -5.40
C GLY A 173 -2.72 -5.31 -5.22
N GLY A 174 -3.19 -4.17 -4.70
CA GLY A 174 -2.39 -2.96 -4.52
C GLY A 174 -1.46 -3.01 -3.31
N ILE A 175 -0.42 -2.17 -3.35
CA ILE A 175 0.43 -1.94 -2.18
C ILE A 175 -0.26 -0.91 -1.29
N LYS A 176 -0.51 -1.29 -0.04
CA LYS A 176 -1.27 -0.50 0.93
C LYS A 176 -0.35 0.20 1.92
N PHE A 177 -0.71 1.43 2.26
CA PHE A 177 -0.07 2.21 3.28
C PHE A 177 -1.12 2.75 4.25
N ASN A 178 -0.85 2.63 5.54
CA ASN A 178 -1.61 3.35 6.55
C ASN A 178 -1.22 4.84 6.51
N THR A 179 -2.18 5.72 6.27
CA THR A 179 -1.94 7.17 6.10
C THR A 179 -1.24 7.77 7.31
N LYS A 180 -1.65 7.40 8.53
CA LYS A 180 -1.02 7.91 9.77
C LYS A 180 0.46 7.57 9.85
N ARG A 181 0.83 6.34 9.44
CA ARG A 181 2.24 5.90 9.42
C ARG A 181 3.05 6.62 8.36
N ILE A 182 2.46 6.90 7.19
CA ILE A 182 3.10 7.69 6.14
C ILE A 182 3.38 9.11 6.64
N VAL A 183 2.36 9.76 7.18
CA VAL A 183 2.47 11.11 7.76
C VAL A 183 3.54 11.14 8.84
N HIS A 184 3.42 10.28 9.86
CA HIS A 184 4.38 10.24 10.97
C HIS A 184 5.83 10.12 10.48
N LYS A 185 6.06 9.29 9.46
CA LYS A 185 7.41 9.03 8.95
C LYS A 185 7.96 10.12 8.03
N TYR A 186 7.10 10.77 7.23
CA TYR A 186 7.57 11.61 6.11
C TYR A 186 7.10 13.08 6.15
N HIS A 187 6.27 13.50 7.12
CA HIS A 187 5.83 14.90 7.24
C HIS A 187 6.97 15.91 7.45
N LYS A 188 8.16 15.44 7.86
CA LYS A 188 9.40 16.23 8.01
C LYS A 188 10.49 15.85 7.00
N ALA A 189 10.14 15.22 5.89
CA ALA A 189 11.11 14.94 4.83
C ALA A 189 11.66 16.27 4.29
N LYS A 190 12.99 16.37 4.18
CA LYS A 190 13.68 17.63 3.82
C LYS A 190 13.28 18.18 2.45
N ASP A 191 12.84 17.30 1.57
CA ASP A 191 12.44 17.57 0.19
C ASP A 191 10.91 17.46 0.00
N LEU A 192 10.12 17.45 1.08
CA LEU A 192 8.66 17.31 0.98
C LEU A 192 8.03 18.47 0.18
N ASP A 193 8.45 19.71 0.43
CA ASP A 193 7.94 20.88 -0.30
C ASP A 193 8.33 20.80 -1.78
N GLU A 194 9.59 20.45 -2.06
CA GLU A 194 10.08 20.21 -3.43
C GLU A 194 9.24 19.14 -4.15
N MET A 195 8.85 18.05 -3.46
CA MET A 195 8.03 16.99 -4.04
C MET A 195 6.59 17.45 -4.29
N LYS A 196 6.00 18.23 -3.38
CA LYS A 196 4.65 18.79 -3.58
C LYS A 196 4.62 19.72 -4.79
N ASP A 197 5.64 20.56 -4.97
CA ASP A 197 5.72 21.49 -6.10
C ASP A 197 5.86 20.76 -7.44
N LYS A 198 6.45 19.56 -7.42
CA LYS A 198 6.58 18.69 -8.60
C LYS A 198 5.36 17.79 -8.84
N ILE A 199 4.29 17.91 -8.04
CA ILE A 199 3.05 17.15 -8.22
C ILE A 199 1.93 18.10 -8.65
N ASN A 200 1.36 17.79 -9.80
CA ASN A 200 0.23 18.51 -10.37
C ASN A 200 -1.00 17.59 -10.34
N ILE A 201 -2.05 18.04 -9.65
CA ILE A 201 -3.33 17.35 -9.60
C ILE A 201 -4.28 18.11 -10.54
N SER A 202 -4.84 17.38 -11.50
CA SER A 202 -5.86 17.87 -12.41
C SER A 202 -7.20 17.22 -12.07
N ASP A 203 -8.23 18.07 -11.97
CA ASP A 203 -9.61 17.62 -11.84
C ASP A 203 -10.20 17.13 -13.17
N GLN A 204 -9.51 17.35 -14.30
CA GLN A 204 -9.93 16.81 -15.58
C GLN A 204 -9.59 15.32 -15.66
N PRO A 205 -10.57 14.46 -15.98
CA PRO A 205 -10.31 13.04 -16.20
C PRO A 205 -9.34 12.86 -17.38
N GLU A 206 -8.54 11.79 -17.31
CA GLU A 206 -7.68 11.34 -18.43
C GLU A 206 -8.51 10.87 -19.63
#